data_AF-A0A6I7P5X8-F1
#
_entry.id   AF-A0A6I7P5X8-F1
#
_cell.length_a   1.000
_cell.length_b   1.000
_cell.length_c   1.000
_cell.angle_alpha   90.00
_cell.angle_beta   90.00
_cell.angle_gamma   90.00
#
_symmetry.space_group_name_H-M   'P 1'
#
loop_
_entity.id
_entity.type
_entity.pdbx_description
1 polymer ?
#
loop_
_entity_poly.entity_id
_entity_poly.type
_entity_poly.pdbx_seq_one_letter_code
_entity_poly.pdbx_strand_id
1 'polypeptide(L)'
;MLPHLWPVDAPDLRLRVVVALGLIVLAKLVAVQVPFLYKAVIDGLSLPDEPALTLPLLLLLAYGGARLATALFSQLREAVFARVAQRAGRRLTLDVFRHLFDLPLAFHLDRRTGELSRAIERGVRAMTFLLGMVLFNLAPTAFEFLLVIGLLLLNYHWSFAAITAATILGYAVFTVIATEWRTGFRREMNRREGQVAGQAVDGLLNYETVKSFTNEAYETERLDRSLHAYEDAAVRSQTSLAVLNFGQQAIVAIGVTAIMIQ
;
A
#
# COMPACT_ATOMS: atom_id res chain seq x y z
N MET A 1 -15.22 4.63 11.35
CA MET A 1 -13.88 4.01 11.32
C MET A 1 -13.15 4.13 12.65
N LEU A 2 -12.90 5.35 13.15
CA LEU A 2 -12.26 5.60 14.46
C LEU A 2 -12.95 4.90 15.67
N PRO A 3 -14.29 4.84 15.78
CA PRO A 3 -14.97 4.17 16.90
C PRO A 3 -14.74 2.65 16.93
N HIS A 4 -14.58 2.02 15.76
CA HIS A 4 -14.35 0.58 15.63
C HIS A 4 -12.88 0.18 15.88
N LEU A 5 -11.95 1.13 15.69
CA LEU A 5 -10.52 1.03 16.01
C LEU A 5 -10.22 1.25 17.49
N TRP A 6 -10.87 2.24 18.07
CA TRP A 6 -10.68 2.67 19.46
C TRP A 6 -11.96 2.46 20.28
N PRO A 7 -12.46 1.22 20.33
CA PRO A 7 -13.68 0.91 21.06
C PRO A 7 -13.48 1.28 22.54
N VAL A 8 -14.46 1.97 23.09
CA VAL A 8 -14.50 2.33 24.52
C VAL A 8 -14.52 1.08 25.39
N ASP A 9 -15.10 0.00 24.87
CA ASP A 9 -15.37 -1.22 25.61
C ASP A 9 -14.24 -2.28 25.54
N ALA A 10 -13.05 -1.95 25.01
CA ALA A 10 -11.95 -2.93 24.94
C ALA A 10 -10.55 -2.32 25.20
N PRO A 11 -10.11 -2.25 26.48
CA PRO A 11 -8.81 -1.71 26.85
C PRO A 11 -7.62 -2.52 26.29
N ASP A 12 -7.75 -3.84 26.13
CA ASP A 12 -6.73 -4.71 25.48
C ASP A 12 -6.42 -4.29 24.03
N LEU A 13 -7.42 -3.80 23.29
CA LEU A 13 -7.22 -3.31 21.92
C LEU A 13 -6.46 -1.98 21.90
N ARG A 14 -6.81 -1.08 22.81
CA ARG A 14 -6.14 0.23 22.95
C ARG A 14 -4.67 0.05 23.31
N LEU A 15 -4.37 -0.85 24.25
CA LEU A 15 -3.01 -1.18 24.62
C LEU A 15 -2.22 -1.72 23.42
N ARG A 16 -2.77 -2.66 22.65
CA ARG A 16 -2.12 -3.19 21.44
C ARG A 16 -1.85 -2.12 20.38
N VAL A 17 -2.76 -1.16 20.20
CA VAL A 17 -2.56 -0.04 19.28
C VAL A 17 -1.42 0.85 19.77
N VAL A 18 -1.38 1.20 21.06
CA VAL A 18 -0.30 2.00 21.65
C VAL A 18 1.04 1.27 21.55
N VAL A 19 1.08 -0.03 21.86
CA VAL A 19 2.28 -0.87 21.71
C VAL A 19 2.74 -0.92 20.25
N ALA A 20 1.81 -1.10 19.31
CA ALA A 20 2.14 -1.09 17.88
C ALA A 20 2.69 0.26 17.43
N LEU A 21 2.12 1.38 17.87
CA LEU A 21 2.63 2.72 17.60
C LEU A 21 4.02 2.95 18.23
N GLY A 22 4.25 2.49 19.45
CA GLY A 22 5.56 2.52 20.10
C GLY A 22 6.61 1.73 19.32
N LEU A 23 6.27 0.52 18.87
CA LEU A 23 7.13 -0.31 18.03
C LEU A 23 7.43 0.35 16.68
N ILE A 24 6.49 1.08 16.07
CA ILE A 24 6.73 1.88 14.85
C ILE A 24 7.81 2.92 15.11
N VAL A 25 7.64 3.72 16.15
CA VAL A 25 8.56 4.81 16.46
C VAL A 25 9.95 4.26 16.74
N LEU A 26 10.06 3.21 17.55
CA LEU A 26 11.33 2.53 17.83
C LEU A 26 11.98 1.98 16.55
N ALA A 27 11.21 1.27 15.71
CA ALA A 27 11.74 0.73 14.45
C ALA A 27 12.25 1.84 13.53
N LYS A 28 11.55 2.99 13.45
CA LYS A 28 11.97 4.14 12.63
C LYS A 28 13.18 4.85 13.20
N LEU A 29 13.27 5.00 14.52
CA LEU A 29 14.47 5.54 15.17
C LEU A 29 15.70 4.67 14.88
N VAL A 30 15.58 3.35 14.97
CA VAL A 30 16.67 2.42 14.61
C VAL A 30 17.00 2.53 13.13
N ALA A 31 16.00 2.56 12.25
CA ALA A 31 16.20 2.63 10.80
C ALA A 31 16.99 3.88 10.37
N VAL A 32 16.72 5.03 10.99
CA VAL A 32 17.43 6.27 10.67
C VAL A 32 18.90 6.25 11.13
N GLN A 33 19.24 5.44 12.13
CA GLN A 33 20.64 5.29 12.58
C GLN A 33 21.47 4.40 11.64
N VAL A 34 20.83 3.59 10.79
CA VAL A 34 21.53 2.65 9.90
C VAL A 34 22.53 3.35 8.96
N PRO A 35 22.19 4.46 8.27
CA PRO A 35 23.16 5.22 7.48
C PRO A 35 24.33 5.79 8.28
N PHE A 36 24.12 6.21 9.54
CA PHE A 36 25.19 6.72 10.40
C PHE A 36 26.17 5.63 10.81
N LEU A 37 25.66 4.45 11.17
CA LEU A 37 26.50 3.29 11.42
C LEU A 37 27.31 2.91 10.17
N TYR A 38 26.66 2.93 9.01
CA TYR A 38 27.34 2.64 7.74
C TYR A 38 28.44 3.66 7.43
N LYS A 39 28.16 4.96 7.62
CA LYS A 39 29.16 6.03 7.51
C LYS A 39 30.34 5.78 8.46
N ALA A 40 30.08 5.47 9.72
CA ALA A 40 31.13 5.21 10.71
C ALA A 40 32.00 3.99 10.35
N VAL A 41 31.42 2.94 9.74
CA VAL A 41 32.19 1.79 9.22
C VAL A 41 33.14 2.26 8.11
N ILE A 42 32.66 3.05 7.14
CA ILE A 42 33.48 3.53 6.02
C ILE A 42 34.59 4.46 6.51
N ASP A 43 34.25 5.43 7.36
CA ASP A 43 35.21 6.39 7.91
C ASP A 43 36.32 5.67 8.70
N GLY A 44 35.96 4.63 9.46
CA GLY A 44 36.91 3.82 10.24
C GLY A 44 37.81 2.90 9.40
N LEU A 45 37.40 2.54 8.18
CA LEU A 45 38.22 1.77 7.23
C LEU A 45 39.16 2.65 6.40
N SER A 46 38.96 3.97 6.42
CA SER A 46 39.69 4.93 5.58
C SER A 46 40.94 5.53 6.25
N LEU A 47 41.25 5.15 7.49
CA LEU A 47 42.39 5.69 8.25
C LEU A 47 43.69 4.92 7.94
N PRO A 48 44.83 5.60 7.69
CA PRO A 48 46.08 4.96 7.21
C PRO A 48 46.84 4.12 8.25
N ASP A 49 46.64 4.35 9.55
CA ASP A 49 47.48 3.77 10.61
C ASP A 49 46.78 2.60 11.31
N GLU A 50 47.36 1.40 11.16
CA GLU A 50 47.07 0.12 11.85
C GLU A 50 45.58 -0.28 11.94
N PRO A 51 45.11 -1.28 11.17
CA PRO A 51 43.72 -1.67 11.19
C PRO A 51 43.44 -2.46 12.48
N ALA A 52 43.03 -1.76 13.53
CA ALA A 52 42.26 -2.39 14.60
C ALA A 52 40.91 -2.83 14.01
N LEU A 53 40.93 -3.96 13.29
CA LEU A 53 39.79 -4.62 12.63
C LEU A 53 38.61 -4.84 13.57
N THR A 54 38.85 -4.79 14.89
CA THR A 54 37.84 -4.89 15.94
C THR A 54 36.77 -3.80 15.86
N LEU A 55 37.13 -2.54 15.61
CA LEU A 55 36.17 -1.43 15.59
C LEU A 55 35.27 -1.45 14.33
N PRO A 56 35.81 -1.57 13.10
CA PRO A 56 34.97 -1.73 11.90
C PRO A 56 34.11 -3.00 11.93
N LEU A 57 34.64 -4.13 12.46
CA LEU A 57 33.88 -5.37 12.60
C LEU A 57 32.72 -5.22 13.61
N LEU A 58 32.96 -4.57 14.75
CA LEU A 58 31.91 -4.28 15.73
C LEU A 58 30.82 -3.37 15.14
N LEU A 59 31.20 -2.34 14.39
CA LEU A 59 30.25 -1.45 13.71
C LEU A 59 29.47 -2.17 12.61
N LEU A 60 30.08 -3.11 11.90
CA LEU A 60 29.41 -3.94 10.90
C LEU A 60 28.43 -4.93 11.54
N LEU A 61 28.79 -5.52 12.69
CA LEU A 61 27.88 -6.32 13.51
C LEU A 61 26.73 -5.48 14.07
N ALA A 62 27.00 -4.24 14.52
CA ALA A 62 25.99 -3.31 14.98
C ALA A 62 25.03 -2.90 13.85
N TYR A 63 25.55 -2.64 12.65
CA TYR A 63 24.74 -2.40 11.44
C TYR A 63 23.84 -3.60 11.12
N GLY A 64 24.41 -4.82 11.10
CA GLY A 64 23.65 -6.05 10.88
C GLY A 64 22.56 -6.26 11.94
N GLY A 65 22.90 -6.05 13.21
CA GLY A 65 21.99 -6.11 14.34
C GLY A 65 20.87 -5.06 14.26
N ALA A 66 21.18 -3.82 13.90
CA ALA A 66 20.19 -2.75 13.72
C ALA A 66 19.23 -3.05 12.55
N ARG A 67 19.74 -3.61 11.45
CA ARG A 67 18.90 -4.04 10.31
C ARG A 67 17.97 -5.19 10.71
N LEU A 68 18.49 -6.19 11.41
CA LEU A 68 17.71 -7.31 11.94
C LEU A 68 16.65 -6.83 12.95
N ALA A 69 17.02 -5.93 13.85
CA ALA A 69 16.11 -5.35 14.83
C ALA A 69 14.98 -4.55 14.15
N THR A 70 15.31 -3.75 13.14
CA THR A 70 14.31 -3.00 12.35
C THR A 70 13.31 -3.96 11.68
N ALA A 71 13.80 -5.03 11.07
CA ALA A 71 12.95 -6.05 10.46
C ALA A 71 12.07 -6.76 11.52
N LEU A 72 12.68 -7.18 12.64
CA LEU A 72 11.99 -7.85 13.73
C LEU A 72 10.88 -6.98 14.33
N PHE A 73 11.16 -5.72 14.65
CA PHE A 73 10.14 -4.80 15.19
C PHE A 73 9.02 -4.52 14.20
N SER A 74 9.33 -4.43 12.90
CA SER A 74 8.29 -4.29 11.88
C SER A 74 7.36 -5.51 11.83
N GLN A 75 7.92 -6.73 11.88
CA GLN A 75 7.16 -7.97 11.87
C GLN A 75 6.35 -8.17 13.17
N LEU A 76 6.95 -7.88 14.33
CA LEU A 76 6.27 -7.95 15.63
C LEU A 76 5.08 -6.99 15.69
N ARG A 77 5.28 -5.75 15.22
CA ARG A 77 4.19 -4.77 15.10
C ARG A 77 3.05 -5.29 14.24
N GLU A 78 3.36 -5.86 13.07
CA GLU A 78 2.35 -6.40 12.17
C GLU A 78 1.57 -7.56 12.81
N ALA A 79 2.27 -8.48 13.48
CA ALA A 79 1.68 -9.58 14.22
C ALA A 79 0.78 -9.10 15.38
N VAL A 80 1.23 -8.12 16.16
CA VAL A 80 0.46 -7.53 17.27
C VAL A 80 -0.84 -6.90 16.75
N PHE A 81 -0.76 -6.20 15.63
CA PHE A 81 -1.90 -5.51 15.06
C PHE A 81 -2.84 -6.41 14.26
N ALA A 82 -2.39 -7.54 13.75
CA ALA A 82 -3.27 -8.49 13.04
C ALA A 82 -4.52 -8.80 13.86
N ARG A 83 -4.39 -8.99 15.18
CA ARG A 83 -5.55 -9.17 16.08
C ARG A 83 -6.45 -7.95 16.18
N VAL A 84 -5.90 -6.73 16.15
CA VAL A 84 -6.65 -5.48 16.16
C VAL A 84 -7.48 -5.36 14.87
N ALA A 85 -6.83 -5.54 13.71
CA ALA A 85 -7.47 -5.48 12.40
C ALA A 85 -8.59 -6.52 12.26
N GLN A 86 -8.32 -7.78 12.62
CA GLN A 86 -9.32 -8.86 12.53
C GLN A 86 -10.50 -8.63 13.47
N ARG A 87 -10.26 -8.14 14.69
CA ARG A 87 -11.35 -7.83 15.64
C ARG A 87 -12.19 -6.63 15.18
N ALA A 88 -11.56 -5.60 14.61
CA ALA A 88 -12.27 -4.46 14.02
C ALA A 88 -13.13 -4.90 12.82
N GLY A 89 -12.58 -5.72 11.92
CA GLY A 89 -13.30 -6.31 10.80
C GLY A 89 -14.50 -7.13 11.26
N ARG A 90 -14.32 -8.02 12.24
CA ARG A 90 -15.41 -8.83 12.81
C ARG A 90 -16.56 -7.96 13.35
N ARG A 91 -16.25 -6.92 14.13
CA ARG A 91 -17.25 -6.02 14.73
C ARG A 91 -18.02 -5.26 13.67
N LEU A 92 -17.30 -4.69 12.71
CA LEU A 92 -17.91 -3.99 11.60
C LEU A 92 -18.85 -4.91 10.81
N THR A 93 -18.41 -6.11 10.47
CA THR A 93 -19.27 -7.08 9.78
C THR A 93 -20.56 -7.33 10.56
N LEU A 94 -20.46 -7.58 11.88
CA LEU A 94 -21.62 -7.78 12.73
C LEU A 94 -22.55 -6.55 12.76
N ASP A 95 -22.01 -5.34 12.85
CA ASP A 95 -22.81 -4.12 12.86
C ASP A 95 -23.54 -3.91 11.53
N VAL A 96 -22.88 -4.19 10.40
CA VAL A 96 -23.49 -4.15 9.07
C VAL A 96 -24.60 -5.19 8.95
N PHE A 97 -24.38 -6.43 9.40
CA PHE A 97 -25.40 -7.47 9.37
C PHE A 97 -26.59 -7.15 10.29
N ARG A 98 -26.37 -6.61 11.48
CA ARG A 98 -27.45 -6.15 12.37
C ARG A 98 -28.30 -5.10 11.69
N HIS A 99 -27.67 -4.07 11.12
CA HIS A 99 -28.39 -3.03 10.40
C HIS A 99 -29.18 -3.60 9.21
N LEU A 100 -28.62 -4.56 8.48
CA LEU A 100 -29.32 -5.22 7.38
C LEU A 100 -30.56 -5.99 7.84
N PHE A 101 -30.52 -6.67 8.98
CA PHE A 101 -31.71 -7.36 9.52
C PHE A 101 -32.80 -6.40 10.01
N ASP A 102 -32.45 -5.17 10.34
CA ASP A 102 -33.40 -4.14 10.75
C ASP A 102 -34.07 -3.43 9.54
N LEU A 103 -33.65 -3.72 8.31
CA LEU A 103 -34.22 -3.11 7.11
C LEU A 103 -35.56 -3.76 6.71
N PRO A 104 -36.47 -2.98 6.10
CA PRO A 104 -37.79 -3.49 5.70
C PRO A 104 -37.67 -4.57 4.62
N LEU A 105 -38.62 -5.51 4.59
CA LEU A 105 -38.68 -6.60 3.62
C LEU A 105 -38.56 -6.13 2.15
N ALA A 106 -39.12 -4.95 1.82
CA ALA A 106 -38.98 -4.35 0.50
C ALA A 106 -37.52 -4.14 0.07
N PHE A 107 -36.63 -3.77 0.99
CA PHE A 107 -35.20 -3.64 0.71
C PHE A 107 -34.56 -4.99 0.33
N HIS A 108 -35.01 -6.08 0.97
CA HIS A 108 -34.49 -7.42 0.71
C HIS A 108 -35.03 -8.03 -0.59
N LEU A 109 -36.27 -7.70 -0.98
CA LEU A 109 -36.87 -8.20 -2.22
C LEU A 109 -36.32 -7.50 -3.47
N ASP A 110 -35.90 -6.23 -3.34
CA ASP A 110 -35.42 -5.40 -4.46
C ASP A 110 -33.94 -5.63 -4.80
N ARG A 111 -33.20 -6.41 -3.98
CA ARG A 111 -31.74 -6.55 -4.11
C ARG A 111 -31.31 -8.00 -4.27
N ARG A 112 -30.40 -8.23 -5.23
CA ARG A 112 -29.71 -9.51 -5.41
C ARG A 112 -28.84 -9.79 -4.19
N THR A 113 -29.24 -10.76 -3.36
CA THR A 113 -28.60 -11.12 -2.08
C THR A 113 -27.09 -11.40 -2.23
N GLY A 114 -26.68 -11.98 -3.37
CA GLY A 114 -25.27 -12.23 -3.68
C GLY A 114 -24.44 -10.98 -3.99
N GLU A 115 -25.03 -9.95 -4.61
CA GLU A 115 -24.34 -8.67 -4.85
C GLU A 115 -24.16 -7.89 -3.55
N LEU A 116 -25.18 -7.91 -2.69
CA LEU A 116 -25.14 -7.28 -1.37
C LEU A 116 -24.07 -7.92 -0.47
N SER A 117 -24.04 -9.25 -0.38
CA SER A 117 -23.02 -9.99 0.38
C SER A 117 -21.60 -9.65 -0.07
N ARG A 118 -21.34 -9.66 -1.39
CA ARG A 118 -20.04 -9.26 -1.96
C ARG A 118 -19.68 -7.81 -1.68
N ALA A 119 -20.67 -6.90 -1.70
CA ALA A 119 -20.44 -5.49 -1.40
C ALA A 119 -20.00 -5.28 0.06
N ILE A 120 -20.66 -5.96 1.01
CA ILE A 120 -20.32 -5.92 2.44
C ILE A 120 -18.90 -6.45 2.65
N GLU A 121 -18.61 -7.63 2.10
CA GLU A 121 -17.31 -8.27 2.26
C GLU A 121 -16.17 -7.41 1.69
N ARG A 122 -16.38 -6.80 0.52
CA ARG A 122 -15.45 -5.81 -0.06
C ARG A 122 -15.33 -4.55 0.81
N GLY A 123 -16.43 -4.03 1.34
CA GLY A 123 -16.44 -2.84 2.19
C GLY A 123 -15.69 -3.05 3.51
N VAL A 124 -15.90 -4.19 4.16
CA VAL A 124 -15.18 -4.59 5.38
C VAL A 124 -13.69 -4.70 5.10
N ARG A 125 -13.31 -5.41 4.03
CA ARG A 125 -11.89 -5.55 3.61
C ARG A 125 -11.25 -4.21 3.29
N ALA A 126 -11.94 -3.35 2.54
CA ALA A 126 -11.44 -2.03 2.19
C ALA A 126 -11.19 -1.18 3.45
N MET A 127 -12.08 -1.25 4.44
CA MET A 127 -11.91 -0.53 5.69
C MET A 127 -10.71 -1.03 6.50
N THR A 128 -10.55 -2.35 6.69
CA THR A 128 -9.35 -2.88 7.36
C THR A 128 -8.07 -2.56 6.60
N PHE A 129 -8.11 -2.58 5.27
CA PHE A 129 -7.00 -2.19 4.42
C PHE A 129 -6.61 -0.70 4.60
N LEU A 130 -7.55 0.23 4.44
CA LEU A 130 -7.29 1.68 4.54
C LEU A 130 -6.72 2.06 5.90
N LEU A 131 -7.24 1.43 6.94
CA LEU A 131 -6.83 1.60 8.31
C LEU A 131 -5.41 1.10 8.56
N GLY A 132 -5.07 -0.08 8.03
CA GLY A 132 -3.69 -0.57 8.03
C GLY A 132 -2.78 0.34 7.21
N MET A 133 -3.24 0.82 6.05
CA MET A 133 -2.49 1.73 5.18
C MET A 133 -2.13 3.03 5.90
N VAL A 134 -3.08 3.68 6.57
CA VAL A 134 -2.82 4.94 7.29
C VAL A 134 -1.85 4.72 8.45
N LEU A 135 -2.09 3.71 9.29
CA LEU A 135 -1.29 3.48 10.49
C LEU A 135 0.11 2.94 10.18
N PHE A 136 0.30 2.22 9.08
CA PHE A 136 1.52 1.47 8.81
C PHE A 136 2.35 1.93 7.63
N ASN A 137 1.74 2.68 6.73
CA ASN A 137 2.47 3.26 5.61
C ASN A 137 2.46 4.78 5.76
N LEU A 138 1.28 5.41 5.75
CA LEU A 138 1.22 6.87 5.67
C LEU A 138 1.81 7.58 6.90
N ALA A 139 1.38 7.21 8.12
CA ALA A 139 1.88 7.84 9.34
C ALA A 139 3.38 7.58 9.59
N PRO A 140 3.90 6.34 9.46
CA PRO A 140 5.34 6.08 9.61
C PRO A 140 6.18 6.78 8.54
N THR A 141 5.71 6.84 7.29
CA THR A 141 6.43 7.55 6.21
C THR A 141 6.45 9.06 6.46
N ALA A 142 5.34 9.65 6.94
CA ALA A 142 5.32 11.07 7.30
C ALA A 142 6.25 11.37 8.49
N PHE A 143 6.27 10.51 9.50
CA PHE A 143 7.20 10.63 10.63
C PHE A 143 8.66 10.53 10.19
N GLU A 144 8.99 9.54 9.34
CA GLU A 144 10.33 9.35 8.79
C GLU A 144 10.79 10.54 7.96
N PHE A 145 9.90 11.10 7.13
CA PHE A 145 10.17 12.31 6.37
C PHE A 145 10.53 13.50 7.27
N LEU A 146 9.72 13.76 8.29
CA LEU A 146 9.98 14.85 9.25
C LEU A 146 11.31 14.65 9.98
N LEU A 147 11.61 13.40 10.35
CA LEU A 147 12.83 13.06 11.07
C LEU A 147 14.07 13.24 10.17
N VAL A 148 14.01 12.79 8.91
CA VAL A 148 15.09 12.99 7.94
C VAL A 148 15.34 14.48 7.68
N ILE A 149 14.29 15.28 7.48
CA ILE A 149 14.43 16.74 7.30
C ILE A 149 15.04 17.39 8.53
N GLY A 150 14.53 17.07 9.73
CA GLY A 150 15.07 17.62 10.98
C GLY A 150 16.55 17.28 11.16
N LEU A 151 16.93 16.04 10.85
CA LEU A 151 18.31 15.59 10.94
C LEU A 151 19.22 16.29 9.92
N LEU A 152 18.75 16.51 8.70
CA LEU A 152 19.49 17.26 7.67
C LEU A 152 19.70 18.72 8.09
N LEU A 153 18.67 19.37 8.64
CA LEU A 153 18.78 20.75 9.14
C LEU A 153 19.77 20.92 10.30
N LEU A 154 19.91 19.89 11.15
CA LEU A 154 20.81 19.92 12.29
C LEU A 154 22.27 19.62 11.92
N ASN A 155 22.51 18.75 10.93
CA ASN A 155 23.86 18.25 10.61
C ASN A 155 24.46 18.84 9.32
N TYR A 156 23.63 19.43 8.45
CA TYR A 156 24.03 19.91 7.13
C TYR A 156 23.49 21.32 6.87
N HIS A 157 23.99 21.96 5.81
CA HIS A 157 23.47 23.24 5.35
C HIS A 157 21.99 23.12 4.95
N TRP A 158 21.19 24.16 5.22
CA TRP A 158 19.72 24.14 5.04
C TRP A 158 19.27 23.76 3.63
N SER A 159 20.13 23.98 2.63
CA SER A 159 19.87 23.63 1.24
C SER A 159 19.65 22.12 1.01
N PHE A 160 20.33 21.25 1.77
CA PHE A 160 20.12 19.80 1.70
C PHE A 160 18.68 19.42 2.09
N ALA A 161 18.18 20.02 3.17
CA ALA A 161 16.81 19.81 3.63
C ALA A 161 15.79 20.41 2.65
N ALA A 162 16.07 21.58 2.08
CA ALA A 162 15.19 22.23 1.10
C ALA A 162 15.04 21.42 -0.19
N ILE A 163 16.15 20.93 -0.76
CA ILE A 163 16.12 20.09 -1.97
C ILE A 163 15.38 18.78 -1.67
N THR A 164 15.69 18.11 -0.55
CA THR A 164 15.00 16.87 -0.14
C THR A 164 13.50 17.08 0.03
N ALA A 165 13.09 18.16 0.71
CA ALA A 165 11.69 18.49 0.90
C ALA A 165 10.98 18.77 -0.44
N ALA A 166 11.63 19.52 -1.35
CA ALA A 166 11.11 19.81 -2.67
C ALA A 166 10.95 18.55 -3.53
N THR A 167 11.93 17.64 -3.50
CA THR A 167 11.87 16.35 -4.22
C THR A 167 10.71 15.49 -3.72
N ILE A 168 10.54 15.37 -2.39
CA ILE A 168 9.48 14.54 -1.81
C ILE A 168 8.10 15.15 -2.06
N LEU A 169 7.96 16.47 -1.93
CA LEU A 169 6.72 17.16 -2.25
C LEU A 169 6.38 17.03 -3.74
N GLY A 170 7.37 17.22 -4.62
CA GLY A 170 7.21 17.02 -6.06
C GLY A 170 6.80 15.59 -6.41
N TYR A 171 7.42 14.59 -5.77
CA TYR A 171 7.04 13.18 -5.91
C TYR A 171 5.59 12.94 -5.48
N ALA A 172 5.18 13.48 -4.32
CA ALA A 172 3.83 13.30 -3.80
C ALA A 172 2.77 13.95 -4.71
N VAL A 173 2.98 15.21 -5.12
CA VAL A 173 2.07 15.94 -6.01
C VAL A 173 1.97 15.25 -7.37
N PHE A 174 3.11 14.90 -7.98
CA PHE A 174 3.13 14.18 -9.25
C PHE A 174 2.37 12.84 -9.13
N THR A 175 2.61 12.09 -8.06
CA THR A 175 1.97 10.79 -7.83
C THR A 175 0.45 10.94 -7.70
N VAL A 176 -0.04 11.95 -6.99
CA VAL A 176 -1.50 12.19 -6.85
C VAL A 176 -2.12 12.51 -8.20
N ILE A 177 -1.57 13.49 -8.93
CA ILE A 177 -2.10 13.94 -10.22
C ILE A 177 -2.10 12.79 -11.23
N ALA A 178 -0.97 12.08 -11.35
CA ALA A 178 -0.84 10.96 -12.29
C ALA A 178 -1.71 9.77 -11.89
N THR A 179 -1.94 9.53 -10.59
CA THR A 179 -2.85 8.48 -10.11
C THR A 179 -4.30 8.81 -10.44
N GLU A 180 -4.74 10.05 -10.25
CA GLU A 180 -6.10 10.49 -10.60
C GLU A 180 -6.35 10.36 -12.10
N TRP A 181 -5.42 10.84 -12.93
CA TRP A 181 -5.46 10.67 -14.38
C TRP A 181 -5.53 9.18 -14.78
N ARG A 182 -4.67 8.34 -14.19
CA ARG A 182 -4.62 6.90 -14.50
C ARG A 182 -5.85 6.13 -14.04
N THR A 183 -6.54 6.62 -13.01
CA THR A 183 -7.75 5.96 -12.48
C THR A 183 -8.84 5.83 -13.55
N GLY A 184 -8.89 6.75 -14.52
CA GLY A 184 -9.77 6.64 -15.69
C GLY A 184 -9.53 5.37 -16.51
N PHE A 185 -8.29 5.09 -16.91
CA PHE A 185 -7.94 3.89 -17.68
C PHE A 185 -8.25 2.61 -16.93
N ARG A 186 -7.99 2.60 -15.61
CA ARG A 186 -8.29 1.42 -14.78
C ARG A 186 -9.78 1.17 -14.65
N ARG A 187 -10.61 2.22 -14.56
CA ARG A 187 -12.07 2.09 -14.57
C ARG A 187 -12.58 1.54 -15.90
N GLU A 188 -12.02 2.00 -17.03
CA GLU A 188 -12.37 1.48 -18.35
C GLU A 188 -12.04 -0.01 -18.48
N MET A 189 -10.81 -0.39 -18.12
CA MET A 189 -10.34 -1.78 -18.11
C MET A 189 -11.27 -2.68 -17.30
N ASN A 190 -11.58 -2.31 -16.05
CA ASN A 190 -12.48 -3.07 -15.18
C ASN A 190 -13.90 -3.20 -15.76
N ARG A 191 -14.39 -2.18 -16.47
CA ARG A 191 -15.71 -2.23 -17.13
C ARG A 191 -15.71 -3.24 -18.27
N ARG A 192 -14.66 -3.27 -19.10
CA ARG A 192 -14.50 -4.23 -20.19
C ARG A 192 -14.32 -5.65 -19.67
N GLU A 193 -13.54 -5.82 -18.61
CA GLU A 193 -13.37 -7.10 -17.91
C GLU A 193 -14.73 -7.64 -17.42
N GLY A 194 -15.56 -6.79 -16.81
CA GLY A 194 -16.90 -7.17 -16.37
C GLY A 194 -17.82 -7.60 -17.52
N GLN A 195 -17.69 -6.97 -18.70
CA GLN A 195 -18.45 -7.36 -19.90
C GLN A 195 -18.03 -8.73 -20.42
N VAL A 196 -16.71 -8.98 -20.53
CA VAL A 196 -16.14 -10.28 -20.94
C VAL A 196 -16.57 -11.37 -19.98
N ALA A 197 -16.45 -11.15 -18.68
CA ALA A 197 -16.87 -12.11 -17.66
C ALA A 197 -18.37 -12.41 -17.73
N GLY A 198 -19.20 -11.39 -17.96
CA GLY A 198 -20.64 -11.55 -18.15
C GLY A 198 -20.98 -12.43 -19.36
N GLN A 199 -20.37 -12.16 -20.52
CA GLN A 199 -20.57 -12.94 -21.74
C GLN A 199 -20.10 -14.39 -21.58
N ALA A 200 -18.95 -14.61 -20.95
CA ALA A 200 -18.44 -15.96 -20.71
C ALA A 200 -19.38 -16.78 -19.81
N VAL A 201 -19.89 -16.19 -18.72
CA VAL A 201 -20.86 -16.86 -17.84
C VAL A 201 -22.17 -17.17 -18.58
N ASP A 202 -22.67 -16.23 -19.38
CA ASP A 202 -23.90 -16.40 -20.16
C ASP A 202 -23.77 -17.54 -21.18
N GLY A 203 -22.65 -17.61 -21.90
CA GLY A 203 -22.38 -18.70 -22.85
C GLY A 203 -22.27 -20.08 -22.19
N LEU A 204 -21.74 -20.15 -20.96
CA LEU A 204 -21.65 -21.40 -20.21
C LEU A 204 -22.99 -21.82 -19.60
N LEU A 205 -23.78 -20.87 -19.10
CA LEU A 205 -25.12 -21.15 -18.57
C LEU A 205 -26.08 -21.60 -19.67
N ASN A 206 -25.98 -21.00 -20.87
CA ASN A 206 -26.80 -21.33 -22.02
C ASN A 206 -26.11 -22.30 -22.99
N TYR A 207 -25.21 -23.15 -22.48
CA TYR A 207 -24.42 -24.08 -23.28
C TYR A 207 -25.29 -24.98 -24.19
N GLU A 208 -26.41 -25.46 -23.66
CA GLU A 208 -27.36 -26.29 -24.41
C GLU A 208 -27.94 -25.54 -25.62
N THR A 209 -28.28 -24.26 -25.46
CA THR A 209 -28.76 -23.42 -26.57
C THR A 209 -27.67 -23.23 -27.61
N VAL A 210 -26.45 -22.89 -27.19
CA VAL A 210 -25.32 -22.70 -28.12
C VAL A 210 -25.08 -23.96 -28.94
N LYS A 211 -25.10 -25.14 -28.31
CA LYS A 211 -24.93 -26.43 -28.98
C LYS A 211 -26.11 -26.83 -29.86
N SER A 212 -27.33 -26.56 -29.43
CA SER A 212 -28.55 -26.91 -30.19
C SER A 212 -28.64 -26.13 -31.51
N PHE A 213 -28.10 -24.91 -31.55
CA PHE A 213 -28.05 -24.08 -32.75
C PHE A 213 -26.71 -24.11 -33.49
N THR A 214 -25.73 -24.90 -33.04
CA THR A 214 -24.37 -24.98 -33.63
C THR A 214 -23.70 -23.59 -33.76
N ASN A 215 -23.88 -22.75 -32.74
CA ASN A 215 -23.45 -21.35 -32.73
C ASN A 215 -22.10 -21.12 -32.02
N GLU A 216 -21.28 -22.16 -31.85
CA GLU A 216 -20.03 -22.07 -31.09
C GLU A 216 -19.08 -21.04 -31.69
N ALA A 217 -18.90 -21.05 -33.01
CA ALA A 217 -18.02 -20.11 -33.71
C ALA A 217 -18.47 -18.66 -33.50
N TYR A 218 -19.79 -18.42 -33.57
CA TYR A 218 -20.39 -17.10 -33.35
C TYR A 218 -20.15 -16.60 -31.93
N GLU A 219 -20.39 -17.44 -30.90
CA GLU A 219 -20.15 -17.05 -29.51
C GLU A 219 -18.67 -16.81 -29.23
N THR A 220 -17.77 -17.62 -29.81
CA THR A 220 -16.33 -17.38 -29.68
C THR A 220 -15.89 -16.08 -30.35
N GLU A 221 -16.40 -15.73 -31.53
CA GLU A 221 -16.08 -14.47 -32.23
C GLU A 221 -16.69 -13.24 -31.51
N ARG A 222 -17.87 -13.39 -30.92
CA ARG A 222 -18.49 -12.36 -30.07
C ARG A 222 -17.65 -12.10 -28.81
N LEU A 223 -17.16 -13.17 -28.16
CA LEU A 223 -16.29 -13.06 -27.00
C LEU A 223 -14.93 -12.44 -27.39
N ASP A 224 -14.34 -12.87 -28.51
CA ASP A 224 -13.08 -12.37 -29.04
C ASP A 224 -13.11 -10.85 -29.30
N ARG A 225 -14.17 -10.33 -29.93
CA ARG A 225 -14.36 -8.88 -30.09
C ARG A 225 -14.38 -8.12 -28.77
N SER A 226 -14.97 -8.71 -27.72
CA SER A 226 -15.02 -8.11 -26.39
C SER A 226 -13.66 -8.22 -25.68
N LEU A 227 -12.93 -9.31 -25.90
CA LEU A 227 -11.57 -9.53 -25.42
C LEU A 227 -10.59 -8.54 -26.04
N HIS A 228 -10.67 -8.27 -27.34
CA HIS A 228 -9.85 -7.25 -28.01
C HIS A 228 -10.07 -5.85 -27.41
N ALA A 229 -11.32 -5.46 -27.15
CA ALA A 229 -11.61 -4.19 -26.49
C ALA A 229 -11.09 -4.12 -25.04
N TYR A 230 -11.10 -5.25 -24.34
CA TYR A 230 -10.49 -5.37 -23.01
C TYR A 230 -8.96 -5.29 -23.09
N GLU A 231 -8.34 -5.96 -24.05
CA GLU A 231 -6.89 -5.97 -24.30
C GLU A 231 -6.38 -4.54 -24.50
N ASP A 232 -7.00 -3.77 -25.40
CA ASP A 232 -6.66 -2.36 -25.64
C ASP A 232 -6.74 -1.52 -24.35
N ALA A 233 -7.79 -1.71 -23.56
CA ALA A 233 -7.98 -1.00 -22.30
C ALA A 233 -6.94 -1.42 -21.24
N ALA A 234 -6.59 -2.70 -21.18
CA ALA A 234 -5.58 -3.25 -20.29
C ALA A 234 -4.17 -2.73 -20.66
N VAL A 235 -3.82 -2.69 -21.95
CA VAL A 235 -2.56 -2.13 -22.44
C VAL A 235 -2.43 -0.65 -22.06
N ARG A 236 -3.50 0.15 -22.20
CA ARG A 236 -3.50 1.56 -21.76
C ARG A 236 -3.35 1.71 -20.24
N SER A 237 -4.01 0.84 -19.47
CA SER A 237 -3.89 0.80 -18.00
C SER A 237 -2.47 0.43 -17.53
N GLN A 238 -1.80 -0.45 -18.27
CA GLN A 238 -0.43 -0.88 -17.99
C GLN A 238 0.61 0.15 -18.45
N THR A 239 0.48 0.71 -19.64
CA THR A 239 1.41 1.73 -20.15
C THR A 239 1.34 3.02 -19.33
N SER A 240 0.16 3.43 -18.87
CA SER A 240 0.02 4.55 -17.92
C SER A 240 0.71 4.30 -16.58
N LEU A 241 0.83 3.04 -16.11
CA LEU A 241 1.62 2.70 -14.93
C LEU A 241 3.13 2.88 -15.20
N ALA A 242 3.60 2.51 -16.39
CA ALA A 242 5.00 2.70 -16.76
C ALA A 242 5.38 4.19 -16.77
N VAL A 243 4.51 5.06 -17.30
CA VAL A 243 4.71 6.52 -17.26
C VAL A 243 4.78 7.05 -15.83
N LEU A 244 3.89 6.61 -14.95
CA LEU A 244 3.93 6.95 -13.52
C LEU A 244 5.27 6.54 -12.89
N ASN A 245 5.66 5.27 -13.05
CA ASN A 245 6.88 4.73 -12.46
C ASN A 245 8.13 5.46 -12.96
N PHE A 246 8.19 5.75 -14.26
CA PHE A 246 9.29 6.50 -14.84
C PHE A 246 9.36 7.93 -14.29
N GLY A 247 8.23 8.65 -14.25
CA GLY A 247 8.18 10.01 -13.70
C GLY A 247 8.59 10.06 -12.22
N GLN A 248 8.15 9.08 -11.43
CA GLN A 248 8.55 8.93 -10.04
C GLN A 248 10.06 8.69 -9.90
N GLN A 249 10.65 7.80 -10.69
CA GLN A 249 12.10 7.54 -10.69
C GLN A 249 12.89 8.77 -11.16
N ALA A 250 12.40 9.49 -12.17
CA ALA A 250 13.05 10.70 -12.67
C ALA A 250 13.09 11.81 -11.60
N ILE A 251 11.99 12.04 -10.87
CA ILE A 251 11.95 13.03 -9.78
C ILE A 251 12.99 12.69 -8.70
N VAL A 252 13.05 11.42 -8.29
CA VAL A 252 14.02 10.97 -7.28
C VAL A 252 15.46 11.10 -7.80
N ALA A 253 15.73 10.66 -9.04
CA ALA A 253 17.06 10.76 -9.64
C ALA A 253 17.55 12.21 -9.72
N ILE A 254 16.71 13.13 -10.20
CA ILE A 254 17.02 14.56 -10.26
C ILE A 254 17.28 15.12 -8.85
N GLY A 255 16.45 14.76 -7.86
CA GLY A 255 16.61 15.20 -6.48
C GLY A 255 17.92 14.74 -5.86
N VAL A 256 18.27 13.46 -6.02
CA VAL A 256 19.55 12.91 -5.52
C VAL A 256 20.74 13.56 -6.24
N THR A 257 20.69 13.71 -7.56
CA THR A 257 21.75 14.39 -8.32
C THR A 257 21.93 15.84 -7.87
N ALA A 258 20.84 16.57 -7.63
CA ALA A 258 20.91 17.94 -7.12
C ALA A 258 21.55 18.02 -5.73
N ILE A 259 21.29 17.04 -4.85
CA ILE A 259 21.95 16.92 -3.55
C ILE A 259 23.46 16.62 -3.69
N MET A 260 23.84 15.77 -4.65
CA MET A 260 25.25 15.39 -4.85
C MET A 260 26.13 16.49 -5.46
N ILE A 261 25.52 17.48 -6.14
CA ILE A 261 26.25 18.60 -6.76
C ILE A 261 26.56 19.71 -5.74
N GLN A 262 25.85 19.73 -4.60
CA GLN A 262 26.12 20.66 -3.49
C GLN A 262 27.28 20.19 -2.61
#